data_AF-A0A5T0UJ90-F1
#
_entry.id   AF-A0A5T0UJ90-F1
#
_cell.length_a   1.000
_cell.length_b   1.000
_cell.length_c   1.000
_cell.angle_alpha   90.00
_cell.angle_beta   90.00
_cell.angle_gamma   90.00
#
_symmetry.space_group_name_H-M   'P 1'
#
loop_
_entity.id
_entity.type
_entity.pdbx_description
1 polymer ?
#
loop_
_entity_poly.entity_id
_entity_poly.type
_entity_poly.pdbx_seq_one_letter_code
_entity_poly.pdbx_strand_id
1 'polypeptide(L)'
;TLQQKTKATVIIVEHRVEEVLTCPLDRIVVLDDGQIIADATPDALLRQDILHQAGIRPPLYLEALRQAKISLEQLPDVTSVAKLPTDPTIAQALAKLQQVQPATSSKNTTQLELHDVSFSYTPDQKYPLTDIDLTVNAGEFISIAG
;
A
#
# COMPACT_ATOMS: atom_id res chain seq x y z
N THR A 1 -11.97 20.28 5.55
CA THR A 1 -11.80 19.09 6.42
C THR A 1 -12.71 19.18 7.64
N LEU A 2 -12.92 18.09 8.41
CA LEU A 2 -13.73 18.12 9.66
C LEU A 2 -13.25 19.23 10.60
N GLN A 3 -11.93 19.34 10.78
CA GLN A 3 -11.24 20.41 11.51
C GLN A 3 -11.68 21.82 11.10
N GLN A 4 -11.71 22.14 9.80
CA GLN A 4 -12.11 23.47 9.33
C GLN A 4 -13.58 23.81 9.63
N LYS A 5 -14.47 22.81 9.59
CA LYS A 5 -15.90 23.00 9.85
C LYS A 5 -16.19 23.18 11.35
N THR A 6 -15.51 22.42 12.20
CA THR A 6 -15.78 22.38 13.65
C THR A 6 -14.84 23.25 14.47
N LYS A 7 -13.74 23.73 13.87
CA LYS A 7 -12.61 24.37 14.56
C LYS A 7 -12.08 23.53 15.73
N ALA A 8 -12.20 22.21 15.64
CA ALA A 8 -11.74 21.27 16.67
C ALA A 8 -10.43 20.60 16.28
N THR A 9 -9.69 20.14 17.29
CA THR A 9 -8.57 19.21 17.09
C THR A 9 -9.13 17.84 16.70
N VAL A 10 -8.59 17.27 15.62
CA VAL A 10 -8.97 15.94 15.14
C VAL A 10 -7.82 14.98 15.43
N ILE A 11 -8.14 13.87 16.09
CA ILE A 11 -7.20 12.77 16.31
C ILE A 11 -7.66 11.62 15.41
N ILE A 12 -6.74 11.13 14.59
CA ILE A 12 -6.96 10.00 13.67
C ILE A 12 -6.13 8.83 14.19
N VAL A 13 -6.77 7.67 14.39
CA VAL A 13 -6.11 6.44 14.82
C VAL A 13 -6.19 5.47 13.66
N GLU A 14 -5.05 5.10 13.11
CA GLU A 14 -4.94 4.24 11.95
C GLU A 14 -3.79 3.27 12.08
N HIS A 15 -3.95 2.11 11.45
CA HIS A 15 -2.91 1.09 11.37
C HIS A 15 -2.10 1.18 10.07
N ARG A 16 -2.55 1.99 9.10
CA ARG A 16 -1.90 2.19 7.81
C ARG A 16 -1.54 3.66 7.63
N VAL A 17 -0.25 3.97 7.67
CA VAL A 17 0.25 5.35 7.54
C VAL A 17 -0.13 5.97 6.19
N GLU A 18 -0.19 5.17 5.13
CA GLU A 18 -0.53 5.67 3.80
C GLU A 18 -1.94 6.27 3.71
N GLU A 19 -2.92 5.73 4.46
CA GLU A 19 -4.29 6.25 4.50
C GLU A 19 -4.35 7.64 5.15
N VAL A 20 -3.61 7.85 6.25
CA VAL A 20 -3.63 9.15 6.95
C VAL A 20 -2.91 10.25 6.19
N LEU A 21 -1.89 9.91 5.38
CA LEU A 21 -1.15 10.86 4.56
C LEU A 21 -2.00 11.48 3.43
N THR A 22 -3.20 10.94 3.16
CA THR A 22 -4.14 11.51 2.18
C THR A 22 -4.75 12.85 2.63
N CYS A 23 -4.60 13.20 3.92
CA CYS A 23 -5.08 14.46 4.47
C CYS A 23 -3.93 15.28 5.10
N PRO A 24 -4.12 16.60 5.29
CA PRO A 24 -3.14 17.44 5.97
C PRO A 24 -2.99 17.01 7.43
N LEU A 25 -1.75 16.69 7.84
CA LEU A 25 -1.40 16.30 9.19
C LEU A 25 -0.32 17.23 9.73
N ASP A 26 -0.53 17.73 10.95
CA ASP A 26 0.47 18.55 11.64
C ASP A 26 1.53 17.68 12.33
N ARG A 27 1.13 16.50 12.82
CA ARG A 27 1.93 15.64 13.69
C ARG A 27 1.49 14.18 13.61
N ILE A 28 2.44 13.26 13.73
CA ILE A 28 2.21 11.82 13.85
C ILE A 28 2.88 11.32 15.12
N VAL A 29 2.11 10.58 15.91
CA VAL A 29 2.56 9.93 17.14
C VAL A 29 2.54 8.43 16.90
N VAL A 30 3.67 7.76 17.10
CA VAL A 30 3.77 6.30 16.97
C VAL A 30 3.77 5.69 18.36
N LEU A 31 2.83 4.79 18.59
CA LEU A 31 2.70 4.02 19.82
C LEU A 31 3.12 2.57 19.56
N ASP A 32 4.00 2.05 20.40
CA ASP A 32 4.44 0.65 20.36
C ASP A 32 4.53 0.12 21.79
N ASP A 33 3.94 -1.04 22.05
CA ASP A 33 3.83 -1.66 23.39
C ASP A 33 3.40 -0.69 24.52
N GLY A 34 2.45 0.19 24.22
CA GLY A 34 1.92 1.17 25.18
C GLY A 34 2.83 2.37 25.46
N GLN A 35 3.93 2.50 24.72
CA GLN A 35 4.87 3.62 24.82
C GLN A 35 4.87 4.47 23.54
N ILE A 36 5.02 5.78 23.70
CA ILE A 36 5.22 6.67 22.55
C ILE A 36 6.69 6.57 22.15
N ILE A 37 6.94 5.96 20.99
CA ILE A 37 8.30 5.82 20.45
C ILE A 37 8.65 6.95 19.46
N ALA A 38 7.65 7.64 18.91
CA ALA A 38 7.86 8.79 18.04
C ALA A 38 6.77 9.85 18.22
N ASP A 39 7.16 11.12 18.13
CA ASP A 39 6.28 12.28 18.03
C ASP A 39 6.93 13.31 17.09
N ALA A 40 6.51 13.34 15.83
CA ALA A 40 7.20 14.10 14.78
C ALA A 40 6.25 14.60 13.69
N THR A 41 6.73 15.47 12.80
CA THR A 41 6.02 15.81 11.57
C THR A 41 5.98 14.60 10.63
N PRO A 42 5.01 14.52 9.71
CA PRO A 42 4.94 13.41 8.76
C PRO A 42 6.23 13.20 7.97
N ASP A 43 6.83 14.27 7.45
CA ASP A 43 8.07 14.19 6.67
C ASP A 43 9.25 13.66 7.49
N ALA A 44 9.42 14.17 8.72
CA ALA A 44 10.51 13.74 9.59
C ALA A 44 10.35 12.28 10.06
N LEU A 45 9.12 11.82 10.26
CA LEU A 45 8.84 10.43 10.65
C LEU A 45 9.13 9.45 9.51
N LEU A 46 8.70 9.78 8.29
CA LEU A 46 8.84 8.90 7.11
C LEU A 46 10.29 8.68 6.66
N ARG A 47 11.20 9.60 7.03
CA ARG A 47 12.65 9.47 6.80
C ARG A 47 13.32 8.49 7.76
N GLN A 48 12.67 8.17 8.88
CA GLN A 48 13.21 7.24 9.88
C GLN A 48 12.75 5.81 9.59
N ASP A 49 13.36 4.84 10.26
CA ASP A 49 12.96 3.43 10.18
C ASP A 49 12.00 3.00 11.31
N ILE A 50 11.47 3.99 12.05
CA ILE A 50 10.69 3.75 13.26
C ILE A 50 9.34 3.06 12.99
N LEU A 51 8.76 3.29 11.80
CA LEU A 51 7.53 2.62 11.38
C LEU A 51 7.75 1.11 11.25
N HIS A 52 8.85 0.70 10.61
CA HIS A 52 9.18 -0.72 10.44
C HIS A 52 9.46 -1.39 11.78
N GLN A 53 10.14 -0.71 12.70
CA GLN A 53 10.40 -1.20 14.06
C GLN A 53 9.11 -1.43 14.85
N ALA A 54 8.11 -0.57 14.67
CA ALA A 54 6.79 -0.68 15.29
C ALA A 54 5.85 -1.69 14.61
N GLY A 55 6.32 -2.45 13.61
CA GLY A 55 5.48 -3.34 12.81
C GLY A 55 4.48 -2.61 11.89
N ILE A 56 4.64 -1.31 11.71
CA ILE A 56 3.80 -0.49 10.84
C ILE A 56 4.43 -0.45 9.44
N ARG A 57 3.66 -0.88 8.44
CA ARG A 57 4.13 -0.87 7.06
C ARG A 57 4.29 0.58 6.56
N PRO A 58 5.48 0.99 6.08
CA PRO A 58 5.65 2.30 5.45
C PRO A 58 4.91 2.37 4.10
N PRO A 59 4.60 3.57 3.60
CA PRO A 59 4.02 3.77 2.27
C PRO A 59 4.82 3.09 1.16
N LEU A 60 4.12 2.51 0.18
CA LEU A 60 4.73 1.63 -0.82
C LEU A 60 5.81 2.32 -1.65
N TYR A 61 5.62 3.60 -1.97
CA TYR A 61 6.59 4.36 -2.76
C TYR A 61 7.91 4.59 -2.02
N LEU A 62 7.90 4.72 -0.68
CA LEU A 62 9.13 4.85 0.10
C LEU A 62 9.93 3.56 0.07
N GLU A 63 9.25 2.42 0.15
CA GLU A 63 9.89 1.11 0.00
C GLU A 63 10.53 0.95 -1.37
N ALA A 64 9.83 1.37 -2.43
CA ALA A 64 10.38 1.34 -3.79
C ALA A 64 11.63 2.22 -3.92
N LEU A 65 11.64 3.42 -3.34
CA LEU A 65 12.81 4.31 -3.31
C LEU A 65 13.97 3.68 -2.54
N ARG A 66 13.71 3.07 -1.37
CA ARG A 66 14.72 2.36 -0.57
C ARG A 66 15.32 1.17 -1.33
N GLN A 67 14.50 0.37 -1.99
CA GLN A 67 14.94 -0.76 -2.84
C GLN A 67 15.76 -0.28 -4.03
N ALA A 68 15.42 0.88 -4.60
CA ALA A 68 16.19 1.54 -5.65
C ALA A 68 17.47 2.23 -5.13
N LYS A 69 17.77 2.13 -3.83
CA LYS A 69 18.91 2.76 -3.14
C LYS A 69 18.93 4.28 -3.27
N ILE A 70 17.76 4.90 -3.33
CA ILE A 70 17.62 6.36 -3.36
C ILE A 70 17.56 6.87 -1.92
N SER A 71 18.45 7.80 -1.58
CA SER A 71 18.51 8.45 -0.27
C SER A 71 17.29 9.37 -0.11
N LEU A 72 16.51 9.14 0.94
CA LEU A 72 15.35 9.97 1.23
C LEU A 72 15.77 11.36 1.69
N GLU A 73 16.92 11.49 2.35
CA GLU A 73 17.49 12.73 2.88
C GLU A 73 17.66 13.83 1.83
N GLN A 74 17.89 13.44 0.57
CA GLN A 74 18.09 14.36 -0.55
C GLN A 74 16.77 14.84 -1.17
N LEU A 75 15.64 14.24 -0.78
CA LEU A 75 14.32 14.58 -1.31
C LEU A 75 13.70 15.72 -0.51
N PRO A 76 13.08 16.70 -1.17
CA PRO A 76 12.55 17.90 -0.51
C PRO A 76 11.36 17.59 0.41
N ASP A 77 10.46 16.70 -0.02
CA ASP A 77 9.26 16.31 0.72
C ASP A 77 8.94 14.85 0.36
N VAL A 78 8.82 14.00 1.38
CA VAL A 78 8.53 12.57 1.21
C VAL A 78 7.12 12.18 1.67
N THR A 79 6.25 13.13 1.99
CA THR A 79 4.91 12.84 2.52
C THR A 79 3.90 12.38 1.47
N SER A 80 4.20 12.53 0.18
CA SER A 80 3.33 12.12 -0.91
C SER A 80 4.11 11.87 -2.19
N VAL A 81 3.69 10.87 -2.97
CA VAL A 81 4.22 10.58 -4.31
C VAL A 81 4.18 11.80 -5.21
N ALA A 82 3.11 12.61 -5.14
CA ALA A 82 2.90 13.76 -6.02
C ALA A 82 3.90 14.91 -5.78
N LYS A 83 4.57 14.91 -4.62
CA LYS A 83 5.57 15.93 -4.25
C LYS A 83 7.00 15.49 -4.52
N LEU A 84 7.20 14.22 -4.91
CA LEU A 84 8.52 13.72 -5.26
C LEU A 84 9.03 14.43 -6.51
N PRO A 85 10.35 14.71 -6.59
CA PRO A 85 10.93 15.34 -7.76
C PRO A 85 10.85 14.41 -8.98
N THR A 86 10.55 14.99 -10.14
CA THR A 86 10.65 14.30 -11.43
C THR A 86 12.12 14.23 -11.85
N ASP A 87 12.86 13.28 -11.28
CA ASP A 87 14.26 13.04 -11.59
C ASP A 87 14.41 11.81 -12.52
N PRO A 88 15.04 11.95 -13.70
CA PRO A 88 15.25 10.84 -14.63
C PRO A 88 16.08 9.70 -14.02
N THR A 89 16.95 9.98 -13.06
CA THR A 89 17.77 9.00 -12.34
C THR A 89 16.90 8.10 -11.46
N ILE A 90 15.94 8.70 -10.75
CA ILE A 90 14.97 7.97 -9.93
C ILE A 90 14.09 7.09 -10.82
N ALA A 91 13.58 7.65 -11.93
CA ALA A 91 12.77 6.91 -12.89
C ALA A 91 13.53 5.69 -13.48
N GLN A 92 14.79 5.86 -13.85
CA GLN A 92 15.62 4.77 -14.36
C GLN A 92 15.91 3.70 -13.31
N ALA A 93 16.16 4.09 -12.06
CA ALA A 93 16.40 3.15 -10.97
C ALA A 93 15.16 2.30 -10.66
N LEU A 94 13.98 2.94 -10.62
CA LEU A 94 12.70 2.26 -10.43
C LEU A 94 12.34 1.33 -11.61
N ALA A 95 12.61 1.76 -12.85
CA ALA A 95 12.36 0.94 -14.04
C ALA A 95 13.18 -0.36 -14.04
N LYS A 96 14.38 -0.38 -13.43
CA LYS A 96 15.18 -1.60 -13.27
C LYS A 96 14.56 -2.59 -12.30
N LEU A 97 13.85 -2.13 -11.27
CA LEU A 97 13.12 -3.01 -10.34
C LEU A 97 11.91 -3.68 -11.01
N GLN A 98 11.24 -2.99 -11.93
CA GLN A 98 10.10 -3.55 -12.68
C GLN A 98 10.49 -4.63 -13.70
N GLN A 99 11.77 -4.71 -14.09
CA GLN A 99 12.25 -5.70 -15.06
C GLN A 99 12.39 -7.11 -14.49
N VAL A 100 12.02 -7.35 -13.22
CA VAL A 100 11.84 -8.70 -12.70
C VAL A 100 10.67 -9.33 -13.44
N GLN A 101 10.98 -10.16 -14.43
CA GLN A 101 9.98 -10.96 -15.13
C GLN A 101 9.19 -11.77 -14.11
N PRO A 102 7.85 -11.78 -14.17
CA PRO A 102 7.07 -12.71 -13.38
C PRO A 102 7.58 -14.11 -13.67
N ALA A 103 7.83 -14.89 -12.62
CA ALA A 103 8.15 -16.30 -12.77
C ALA A 103 7.05 -16.91 -13.64
N THR A 104 7.41 -17.33 -14.85
CA THR A 104 6.49 -18.07 -15.71
C THR A 104 6.31 -19.43 -15.04
N SER A 105 5.24 -19.58 -14.26
CA SER A 105 4.82 -20.86 -13.71
C SER A 105 4.49 -21.79 -14.87
N SER A 106 5.45 -22.61 -15.27
CA SER A 106 5.40 -23.50 -16.45
C SER A 106 4.66 -24.81 -16.20
N LYS A 107 3.83 -24.89 -15.15
CA LYS A 107 3.04 -26.07 -14.84
C LYS A 107 1.60 -25.89 -15.32
N ASN A 108 1.33 -26.32 -16.55
CA ASN A 108 -0.02 -26.42 -17.13
C ASN A 108 -0.83 -27.59 -16.53
N THR A 109 -0.80 -27.75 -15.20
CA THR A 109 -1.65 -28.73 -14.52
C THR A 109 -2.78 -27.98 -13.85
N THR A 110 -3.94 -27.93 -14.50
CA THR A 110 -5.16 -27.39 -13.91
C THR A 110 -5.48 -28.13 -12.62
N GLN A 111 -5.64 -27.39 -11.52
CA GLN A 111 -6.07 -27.95 -10.23
C GLN A 111 -7.50 -27.55 -9.86
N LEU A 112 -7.92 -26.35 -10.29
CA LEU A 112 -9.27 -25.87 -10.09
C LEU A 112 -9.75 -25.26 -11.39
N GLU A 113 -10.99 -25.58 -11.75
CA GLU A 113 -11.66 -25.04 -12.91
C GLU A 113 -13.11 -24.75 -12.54
N LEU A 114 -13.53 -23.51 -12.75
CA LEU A 114 -14.89 -23.02 -12.58
C LEU A 114 -15.40 -22.62 -13.96
N HIS A 115 -16.60 -23.08 -14.30
CA HIS A 115 -17.28 -22.76 -15.55
C HIS A 115 -18.68 -22.27 -15.23
N ASP A 116 -19.03 -21.09 -15.74
CA ASP A 116 -20.37 -20.49 -15.64
C ASP A 116 -20.93 -20.46 -14.21
N VAL A 117 -20.07 -20.10 -13.24
CA VAL A 117 -20.45 -20.12 -11.83
C VAL A 117 -21.18 -18.83 -11.46
N SER A 118 -22.44 -18.98 -11.05
CA SER A 118 -23.26 -17.91 -10.49
C SER A 118 -23.66 -18.26 -9.05
N PHE A 119 -23.64 -17.27 -8.15
CA PHE A 119 -23.97 -17.46 -6.73
C PHE A 119 -24.93 -16.40 -6.21
N SER A 120 -25.88 -16.79 -5.36
CA SER A 120 -26.75 -15.90 -4.57
C SER A 120 -26.87 -16.42 -3.14
N TYR A 121 -26.96 -15.52 -2.15
CA TYR A 121 -27.09 -15.92 -0.74
C TYR A 121 -28.52 -16.39 -0.40
N THR A 122 -29.52 -15.86 -1.10
CA THR A 122 -30.92 -16.25 -0.95
C THR A 122 -31.58 -16.37 -2.32
N PRO A 123 -32.58 -17.26 -2.49
CA PRO A 123 -33.23 -17.49 -3.78
C PRO A 123 -33.79 -16.22 -4.46
N ASP A 124 -34.26 -15.26 -3.66
CA ASP A 124 -34.95 -14.05 -4.16
C ASP A 124 -33.98 -12.88 -4.43
N GLN A 125 -32.68 -13.05 -4.18
CA GLN A 125 -31.68 -12.00 -4.36
C GLN A 125 -31.10 -12.04 -5.78
N LYS A 126 -30.83 -10.86 -6.35
CA LYS A 126 -30.00 -10.75 -7.56
C LYS A 126 -28.59 -11.30 -7.30
N TYR A 127 -28.13 -12.21 -8.14
CA TYR A 127 -26.82 -12.83 -8.09
C TYR A 127 -25.69 -11.79 -7.94
N PRO A 128 -24.94 -11.78 -6.82
CA PRO A 128 -23.76 -10.92 -6.67
C PRO A 128 -22.58 -11.36 -7.53
N LEU A 129 -22.48 -12.66 -7.84
CA LEU A 129 -21.53 -13.23 -8.77
C LEU A 129 -22.30 -13.90 -9.90
N THR A 130 -22.00 -13.53 -11.13
CA THR A 130 -22.63 -14.06 -12.35
C THR A 130 -21.57 -14.44 -13.35
N ASP A 131 -21.77 -15.57 -14.02
CA ASP A 131 -21.00 -16.02 -15.19
C ASP A 131 -19.47 -16.01 -14.94
N ILE A 132 -19.04 -16.54 -13.79
CA ILE A 132 -17.62 -16.58 -13.42
C ILE A 132 -16.95 -17.82 -14.00
N ASP A 133 -15.99 -17.59 -14.90
CA ASP A 133 -15.03 -18.57 -15.38
C ASP A 133 -13.66 -18.33 -14.74
N LEU A 134 -13.06 -19.37 -14.14
CA LEU A 134 -11.75 -19.28 -13.51
C LEU A 134 -11.01 -20.61 -13.62
N THR A 135 -9.76 -20.55 -14.09
CA THR A 135 -8.84 -21.69 -14.09
C THR A 135 -7.65 -21.37 -13.21
N VAL A 136 -7.30 -22.29 -12.30
CA VAL A 136 -6.11 -22.17 -11.43
C VAL A 136 -5.19 -23.36 -11.69
N ASN A 137 -3.96 -23.06 -12.09
CA ASN A 137 -2.94 -24.04 -12.39
C ASN A 137 -2.04 -24.33 -11.18
N ALA A 138 -1.37 -25.48 -11.20
CA ALA A 138 -0.46 -25.89 -10.14
C ALA A 138 0.72 -24.92 -9.99
N GLY A 139 0.85 -24.30 -8.81
CA GLY A 139 1.90 -23.31 -8.54
C GLY A 139 1.61 -21.93 -9.14
N GLU A 140 0.39 -21.70 -9.61
CA GLU A 140 -0.10 -20.36 -9.95
C GLU A 140 -0.41 -19.59 -8.65
N PHE A 141 0.03 -18.33 -8.59
CA PHE A 141 -0.29 -17.42 -7.50
C PHE A 141 -1.29 -16.39 -8.00
N ILE A 142 -2.52 -16.44 -7.49
CA ILE A 142 -3.62 -15.58 -7.91
C ILE A 142 -3.94 -14.61 -6.79
N SER A 143 -4.13 -13.34 -7.13
CA SER A 143 -4.63 -12.32 -6.22
C SER A 143 -5.98 -11.81 -6.72
N ILE A 144 -6.99 -11.80 -5.86
CA ILE A 144 -8.28 -11.17 -6.13
C ILE A 144 -8.25 -9.78 -5.48
N ALA A 145 -8.41 -8.74 -6.28
CA ALA A 145 -8.44 -7.35 -5.82
C ALA A 145 -9.83 -6.76 -6.05
N GLY A 146 -10.28 -5.93 -5.11
CA GLY A 146 -11.58 -5.25 -5.12
C GLY A 146 -11.60 -4.09 -4.15
#